data_AF-A0A954KZV3-F1
#
_entry.id   AF-A0A954KZV3-F1
#
_cell.length_a   1.000
_cell.length_b   1.000
_cell.length_c   1.000
_cell.angle_alpha   90.00
_cell.angle_beta   90.00
_cell.angle_gamma   90.00
#
_symmetry.space_group_name_H-M   'P 1'
#
loop_
_entity.id
_entity.type
_entity.pdbx_description
1 polymer ?
#
loop_
_entity_poly.entity_id
_entity_poly.type
_entity_poly.pdbx_seq_one_letter_code
_entity_poly.pdbx_strand_id
1 'polypeptide(L)'
;MKIHQLLDHYGVKINPFSQEDAQSDHIFQRHCAEVIYHPAWDKVLGDCENPSTSIVFGEKGAGKTALRLQLVNALRTHNRSHPDERAFVISYDDLNPFLDTFRDRLRGRKRQPDHALQEWRLWDHMDALLTLSTRRLCNVLADETFSDPDLTVEQFRSLPRLRKRDLLMLAAFYDYSSDQSHWRRWKAIRKKLGFFSPLVHWRAAVGFLVTAVTLFLALKNIRQLTDLAVLKEWWLWLVIGIGWLPWLRRSVSLWWLARQIVRQVRILEHGVSTMRRILANFPARELDGQPMPSRDRSDDRYELLAKLQRILT
;
A
#
# COMPACT_ATOMS: atom_id res chain seq x y z
N MET A 1 8.18 -48.66 7.71
CA MET A 1 9.34 -48.57 8.64
C MET A 1 8.97 -47.57 9.74
N LYS A 2 9.16 -47.89 11.03
CA LYS A 2 8.85 -46.93 12.10
C LYS A 2 9.88 -45.79 12.05
N ILE A 3 9.44 -44.53 12.06
CA ILE A 3 10.29 -43.33 11.97
C ILE A 3 11.47 -43.40 12.96
N HIS A 4 11.25 -43.94 14.16
CA HIS A 4 12.29 -44.12 15.17
C HIS A 4 13.48 -44.97 14.67
N GLN A 5 13.22 -46.09 13.99
CA GLN A 5 14.28 -46.97 13.47
C GLN A 5 15.08 -46.32 12.33
N LEU A 6 14.43 -45.47 11.52
CA LEU A 6 15.09 -44.68 10.49
C LEU A 6 16.02 -43.64 11.15
N LEU A 7 15.51 -42.89 12.12
CA LEU A 7 16.25 -41.83 12.79
C LEU A 7 17.44 -42.38 13.58
N ASP A 8 17.26 -43.50 14.29
CA ASP A 8 18.34 -44.18 15.02
C ASP A 8 19.42 -44.70 14.08
N HIS A 9 19.04 -45.24 12.91
CA HIS A 9 19.99 -45.71 11.90
C HIS A 9 20.89 -44.58 11.37
N TYR A 10 20.34 -43.37 11.22
CA TYR A 10 21.08 -42.18 10.78
C TYR A 10 21.66 -41.35 11.95
N GLY A 11 21.62 -41.85 13.19
CA GLY A 11 22.18 -41.18 14.37
C GLY A 11 21.45 -39.89 14.78
N VAL A 12 20.21 -39.70 14.32
CA VAL A 12 19.42 -38.50 14.59
C VAL A 12 18.79 -38.59 15.99
N LYS A 13 19.46 -37.98 16.97
CA LYS A 13 19.07 -38.02 18.40
C LYS A 13 17.79 -37.25 18.73
N ILE A 14 17.35 -36.35 17.85
CA ILE A 14 16.20 -35.48 18.07
C ILE A 14 15.35 -35.48 16.80
N ASN A 15 14.08 -35.86 16.91
CA ASN A 15 13.18 -35.98 15.76
C ASN A 15 12.82 -34.60 15.16
N PRO A 16 13.26 -34.28 13.92
CA PRO A 16 12.96 -33.01 13.26
C PRO A 16 11.55 -32.97 12.64
N PHE A 17 10.76 -34.05 12.78
CA PHE A 17 9.36 -34.17 12.34
C PHE A 17 8.43 -34.31 13.55
N SER A 18 8.82 -33.72 14.68
CA SER A 18 8.04 -33.83 15.92
C SER A 18 6.77 -32.99 15.88
N GLN A 19 6.75 -31.93 15.06
CA GLN A 19 5.61 -31.05 14.88
C GLN A 19 5.10 -31.08 13.44
N GLU A 20 3.78 -30.84 13.27
CA GLU A 20 3.13 -30.85 11.97
C GLU A 20 3.50 -29.63 11.10
N ASP A 21 3.82 -28.49 11.73
CA ASP A 21 4.20 -27.25 11.04
C ASP A 21 5.69 -26.91 11.26
N ALA A 22 6.37 -26.59 10.16
CA ALA A 22 7.77 -26.16 10.16
C ALA A 22 7.96 -24.78 10.81
N GLN A 23 6.90 -23.95 10.90
CA GLN A 23 6.96 -22.67 11.62
C GLN A 23 7.03 -22.82 13.14
N SER A 24 6.55 -23.93 13.69
CA SER A 24 6.58 -24.18 15.13
C SER A 24 7.68 -25.17 15.54
N ASP A 25 8.23 -25.93 14.59
CA ASP A 25 9.32 -26.86 14.86
C ASP A 25 10.66 -26.11 15.11
N HIS A 26 11.02 -26.00 16.39
CA HIS A 26 12.26 -25.36 16.84
C HIS A 26 13.52 -26.11 16.40
N ILE A 27 13.45 -27.44 16.23
CA ILE A 27 14.61 -28.26 15.81
C ILE A 27 14.90 -27.97 14.35
N PHE A 28 13.84 -27.93 13.53
CA PHE A 28 13.96 -27.55 12.12
C PHE A 28 14.55 -26.15 11.98
N GLN A 29 14.00 -25.15 12.69
CA GLN A 29 14.45 -23.76 12.56
C GLN A 29 15.89 -23.53 13.03
N ARG A 30 16.32 -24.19 14.11
CA ARG A 30 17.66 -23.98 14.67
C ARG A 30 18.76 -24.77 14.00
N HIS A 31 18.47 -25.94 13.44
CA HIS A 31 19.49 -26.88 13.00
C HIS A 31 19.34 -27.34 11.55
N CYS A 32 18.12 -27.55 11.07
CA CYS A 32 17.91 -28.10 9.72
C CYS A 32 17.80 -27.02 8.65
N ALA A 33 17.24 -25.85 8.98
CA ALA A 33 16.96 -24.78 8.01
C ALA A 33 18.23 -24.22 7.33
N GLU A 34 19.39 -24.30 7.99
CA GLU A 34 20.66 -23.75 7.50
C GLU A 34 21.59 -24.79 6.86
N VAL A 35 21.31 -26.09 7.06
CA VAL A 35 22.27 -27.17 6.71
C VAL A 35 21.69 -28.16 5.71
N ILE A 36 20.38 -28.42 5.77
CA ILE A 36 19.75 -29.49 5.00
C ILE A 36 18.87 -28.89 3.92
N TYR A 37 19.33 -28.93 2.68
CA TYR A 37 18.58 -28.39 1.54
C TYR A 37 17.95 -29.48 0.68
N HIS A 38 16.90 -29.11 -0.05
CA HIS A 38 16.30 -29.99 -1.06
C HIS A 38 17.33 -30.32 -2.15
N PRO A 39 17.39 -31.53 -2.72
CA PRO A 39 18.40 -31.88 -3.75
C PRO A 39 18.40 -30.97 -4.98
N ALA A 40 17.24 -30.38 -5.30
CA ALA A 40 17.08 -29.41 -6.38
C ALA A 40 17.08 -27.95 -5.87
N TRP A 41 17.75 -27.66 -4.75
CA TRP A 41 17.76 -26.35 -4.11
C TRP A 41 18.13 -25.22 -5.07
N ASP A 42 19.17 -25.41 -5.87
CA ASP A 42 19.64 -24.40 -6.83
C ASP A 42 18.59 -24.04 -7.87
N LYS A 43 17.69 -24.99 -8.21
CA LYS A 43 16.57 -24.73 -9.13
C LYS A 43 15.41 -23.99 -8.45
N VAL A 44 15.29 -24.10 -7.13
CA VAL A 44 14.20 -23.48 -6.37
C VAL A 44 14.57 -22.08 -5.89
N LEU A 45 15.79 -21.92 -5.35
CA LEU A 45 16.33 -20.61 -5.02
C LEU A 45 16.60 -19.80 -6.28
N GLY A 46 17.15 -20.45 -7.31
CA GLY A 46 17.56 -19.80 -8.55
C GLY A 46 18.75 -18.86 -8.32
N ASP A 47 18.89 -17.89 -9.21
CA ASP A 47 19.87 -16.81 -9.13
C ASP A 47 19.17 -15.52 -8.69
N CYS A 48 19.75 -14.81 -7.72
CA CYS A 48 19.22 -13.55 -7.23
C CYS A 48 19.42 -12.40 -8.24
N GLU A 49 20.47 -12.48 -9.06
CA GLU A 49 20.73 -11.51 -10.15
C GLU A 49 19.79 -11.78 -11.33
N ASN A 50 19.54 -13.06 -11.62
CA ASN A 50 18.70 -13.52 -12.73
C ASN A 50 17.47 -14.28 -12.20
N PRO A 51 16.42 -13.55 -11.77
CA PRO A 51 15.28 -14.17 -11.10
C PRO A 51 14.55 -15.14 -12.04
N SER A 52 14.41 -16.39 -11.58
CA SER A 52 13.65 -17.44 -12.26
C SER A 52 12.35 -17.76 -11.51
N THR A 53 11.30 -18.15 -12.24
CA THR A 53 10.05 -18.61 -11.62
C THR A 53 10.16 -20.08 -11.24
N SER A 54 9.90 -20.40 -9.97
CA SER A 54 9.81 -21.77 -9.48
C SER A 54 8.44 -22.03 -8.87
N ILE A 55 7.86 -23.20 -9.14
CA ILE A 55 6.58 -23.64 -8.59
C ILE A 55 6.80 -24.98 -7.89
N VAL A 56 6.52 -25.01 -6.58
CA VAL A 56 6.73 -26.20 -5.74
C VAL A 56 5.39 -26.80 -5.36
N PHE A 57 5.12 -28.01 -5.87
CA PHE A 57 3.96 -28.82 -5.50
C PHE A 57 4.36 -29.90 -4.49
N GLY A 58 3.42 -30.30 -3.65
CA GLY A 58 3.62 -31.38 -2.70
C GLY A 58 2.37 -31.63 -1.88
N GLU A 59 2.28 -32.81 -1.26
CA GLU A 59 1.17 -33.16 -0.37
C GLU A 59 1.21 -32.34 0.94
N LYS A 60 0.14 -32.45 1.75
CA LYS A 60 0.14 -31.88 3.09
C LYS A 60 1.26 -32.54 3.91
N GLY A 61 2.08 -31.74 4.58
CA GLY A 61 3.23 -32.26 5.35
C GLY A 61 4.50 -32.53 4.51
N ALA A 62 4.49 -32.32 3.19
CA ALA A 62 5.66 -32.55 2.33
C ALA A 62 6.82 -31.54 2.52
N GLY A 63 6.78 -30.69 3.55
CA GLY A 63 7.86 -29.72 3.82
C GLY A 63 7.86 -28.45 2.97
N LYS A 64 6.77 -28.11 2.28
CA LYS A 64 6.67 -26.86 1.49
C LYS A 64 6.92 -25.61 2.33
N THR A 65 6.34 -25.57 3.53
CA THR A 65 6.54 -24.46 4.49
C THR A 65 8.00 -24.38 4.95
N ALA A 66 8.62 -25.53 5.22
CA ALA A 66 10.03 -25.64 5.57
C ALA A 66 10.92 -25.07 4.45
N LEU A 67 10.68 -25.49 3.20
CA LEU A 67 11.40 -25.00 2.02
C LEU A 67 11.26 -23.47 1.87
N ARG A 68 10.06 -22.92 2.05
CA ARG A 68 9.83 -21.46 2.02
C ARG A 68 10.65 -20.74 3.07
N LEU A 69 10.68 -21.23 4.31
CA LEU A 69 11.47 -20.63 5.40
C LEU A 69 12.97 -20.63 5.08
N GLN A 70 13.47 -21.74 4.52
CA GLN A 70 14.86 -21.83 4.04
C GLN A 70 15.15 -20.80 2.95
N LEU A 71 14.19 -20.57 2.04
CA LEU A 71 14.37 -19.65 0.92
C LEU A 71 14.43 -18.19 1.41
N VAL A 72 13.54 -17.82 2.32
CA VAL A 72 13.60 -16.51 2.97
C VAL A 72 14.91 -16.30 3.75
N ASN A 73 15.38 -17.33 4.46
CA ASN A 73 16.65 -17.25 5.18
C ASN A 73 17.85 -17.11 4.23
N ALA A 74 17.89 -17.88 3.14
CA ALA A 74 18.93 -17.77 2.13
C ALA A 74 18.97 -16.36 1.49
N LEU A 75 17.80 -15.80 1.16
CA LEU A 75 17.69 -14.43 0.62
C LEU A 75 18.14 -13.37 1.64
N ARG A 76 17.84 -13.55 2.94
CA ARG A 76 18.37 -12.65 3.98
C ARG A 76 19.89 -12.73 4.10
N THR A 77 20.46 -13.94 4.01
CA THR A 77 21.91 -14.12 4.03
C THR A 77 22.55 -13.45 2.81
N HIS A 78 21.95 -13.59 1.63
CA HIS A 78 22.37 -12.92 0.42
C HIS A 78 22.32 -11.39 0.56
N ASN A 79 21.23 -10.82 1.09
CA ASN A 79 21.10 -9.38 1.33
C ASN A 79 22.15 -8.81 2.29
N ARG A 80 22.64 -9.63 3.24
CA ARG A 80 23.73 -9.24 4.16
C ARG A 80 25.09 -9.25 3.48
N SER A 81 25.33 -10.18 2.56
CA SER A 81 26.59 -10.26 1.81
C SER A 81 26.65 -9.33 0.62
N HIS A 82 25.50 -8.89 0.07
CA HIS A 82 25.39 -8.00 -1.09
C HIS A 82 24.55 -6.74 -0.74
N PRO A 83 25.12 -5.74 -0.06
CA PRO A 83 24.38 -4.54 0.37
C PRO A 83 23.81 -3.72 -0.79
N ASP A 84 24.49 -3.74 -1.94
CA ASP A 84 24.13 -2.95 -3.12
C ASP A 84 23.09 -3.65 -4.01
N GLU A 85 22.93 -4.97 -3.88
CA GLU A 85 22.06 -5.81 -4.73
C GLU A 85 21.17 -6.70 -3.85
N ARG A 86 20.15 -6.07 -3.25
CA ARG A 86 19.28 -6.75 -2.27
C ARG A 86 17.97 -7.23 -2.88
N ALA A 87 17.56 -8.41 -2.48
CA ALA A 87 16.25 -8.98 -2.80
C ALA A 87 15.18 -8.48 -1.80
N PHE A 88 14.14 -7.83 -2.32
CA PHE A 88 12.99 -7.42 -1.52
C PHE A 88 11.96 -8.55 -1.44
N VAL A 89 11.93 -9.26 -0.31
CA VAL A 89 11.03 -10.40 -0.10
C VAL A 89 9.63 -9.95 0.33
N ILE A 90 8.60 -10.48 -0.35
CA ILE A 90 7.18 -10.30 -0.03
C ILE A 90 6.58 -11.66 0.29
N SER A 91 6.26 -11.90 1.56
CA SER A 91 5.63 -13.15 2.00
C SER A 91 4.11 -13.04 1.90
N TYR A 92 3.53 -13.64 0.86
CA TYR A 92 2.08 -13.76 0.73
C TYR A 92 1.62 -15.12 1.27
N ASP A 93 1.60 -15.22 2.60
CA ASP A 93 1.43 -16.50 3.30
C ASP A 93 -0.01 -16.83 3.66
N ASP A 94 -0.81 -15.81 3.95
CA ASP A 94 -2.21 -15.96 4.36
C ASP A 94 -3.13 -15.16 3.42
N LEU A 95 -3.95 -15.92 2.68
CA LEU A 95 -4.93 -15.37 1.74
C LEU A 95 -6.27 -15.03 2.44
N ASN A 96 -6.56 -15.64 3.60
CA ASN A 96 -7.89 -15.58 4.21
C ASN A 96 -8.31 -14.15 4.60
N PRO A 97 -7.47 -13.31 5.25
CA PRO A 97 -7.87 -11.95 5.62
C PRO A 97 -8.27 -11.08 4.42
N PHE A 98 -7.60 -11.28 3.28
CA PHE A 98 -7.90 -10.56 2.05
C PHE A 98 -9.22 -11.06 1.42
N LEU A 99 -9.47 -12.37 1.46
CA LEU A 99 -10.73 -12.96 1.00
C LEU A 99 -11.91 -12.54 1.86
N ASP A 100 -11.74 -12.49 3.18
CA ASP A 100 -12.78 -12.06 4.12
C ASP A 100 -13.18 -10.60 3.85
N THR A 101 -12.19 -9.70 3.76
CA THR A 101 -12.42 -8.28 3.46
C THR A 101 -13.08 -8.10 2.09
N PHE A 102 -12.63 -8.86 1.09
CA PHE A 102 -13.22 -8.84 -0.25
C PHE A 102 -14.65 -9.34 -0.27
N ARG A 103 -14.93 -10.44 0.44
CA ARG A 103 -16.27 -11.02 0.57
C ARG A 103 -17.23 -10.01 1.19
N ASP A 104 -16.81 -9.29 2.22
CA ASP A 104 -17.64 -8.28 2.89
C ASP A 104 -17.99 -7.08 2.00
N ARG A 105 -17.18 -6.84 0.96
CA ARG A 105 -17.48 -5.83 -0.05
C ARG A 105 -18.40 -6.29 -1.17
N LEU A 106 -18.53 -7.60 -1.39
CA LEU A 106 -19.49 -8.14 -2.33
C LEU A 106 -20.92 -8.02 -1.80
N ARG A 107 -21.88 -7.83 -2.70
CA ARG A 107 -23.30 -7.64 -2.35
C ARG A 107 -24.14 -8.82 -2.83
N GLY A 108 -25.17 -9.16 -2.05
CA GLY A 108 -26.16 -10.18 -2.41
C GLY A 108 -25.54 -11.57 -2.56
N ARG A 109 -25.99 -12.32 -3.57
CA ARG A 109 -25.55 -13.72 -3.82
C ARG A 109 -24.06 -13.85 -4.08
N LYS A 110 -23.40 -12.80 -4.57
CA LYS A 110 -21.94 -12.78 -4.82
C LYS A 110 -21.12 -12.89 -3.53
N ARG A 111 -21.71 -12.60 -2.36
CA ARG A 111 -21.05 -12.75 -1.05
C ARG A 111 -20.88 -14.21 -0.62
N GLN A 112 -21.61 -15.15 -1.23
CA GLN A 112 -21.49 -16.57 -0.90
C GLN A 112 -20.08 -17.07 -1.26
N PRO A 113 -19.44 -17.92 -0.42
CA PRO A 113 -18.04 -18.33 -0.60
C PRO A 113 -17.73 -18.83 -2.02
N ASP A 114 -18.57 -19.71 -2.56
CA ASP A 114 -18.36 -20.33 -3.88
C ASP A 114 -18.36 -19.30 -5.02
N HIS A 115 -19.24 -18.30 -4.93
CA HIS A 115 -19.34 -17.23 -5.92
C HIS A 115 -18.29 -16.14 -5.71
N ALA A 116 -17.90 -15.87 -4.46
CA ALA A 116 -16.89 -14.86 -4.14
C ALA A 116 -15.54 -15.24 -4.75
N LEU A 117 -15.14 -16.51 -4.67
CA LEU A 117 -13.89 -17.00 -5.26
C LEU A 117 -13.87 -16.86 -6.80
N GLN A 118 -15.02 -17.04 -7.47
CA GLN A 118 -15.14 -16.85 -8.92
C GLN A 118 -14.96 -15.40 -9.36
N GLU A 119 -15.23 -14.45 -8.47
CA GLU A 119 -15.10 -13.00 -8.72
C GLU A 119 -13.70 -12.47 -8.40
N TRP A 120 -12.87 -13.28 -7.76
CA TRP A 120 -11.48 -12.95 -7.42
C TRP A 120 -10.61 -13.01 -8.67
N ARG A 121 -9.92 -11.90 -8.98
CA ARG A 121 -9.13 -11.74 -10.20
C ARG A 121 -7.64 -11.61 -9.88
N LEU A 122 -6.82 -11.66 -10.93
CA LEU A 122 -5.39 -11.44 -10.83
C LEU A 122 -5.05 -10.10 -10.18
N TRP A 123 -5.81 -9.05 -10.52
CA TRP A 123 -5.55 -7.74 -9.97
C TRP A 123 -5.83 -7.62 -8.46
N ASP A 124 -6.70 -8.47 -7.89
CA ASP A 124 -6.93 -8.48 -6.43
C ASP A 124 -5.72 -9.11 -5.71
N HIS A 125 -5.07 -10.11 -6.34
CA HIS A 125 -3.78 -10.61 -5.86
C HIS A 125 -2.68 -9.55 -5.95
N MET A 126 -2.65 -8.77 -7.05
CA MET A 126 -1.70 -7.66 -7.18
C MET A 126 -1.94 -6.60 -6.10
N ASP A 127 -3.21 -6.26 -5.82
CA ASP A 127 -3.56 -5.35 -4.74
C ASP A 127 -3.07 -5.90 -3.39
N ALA A 128 -3.15 -7.22 -3.15
CA ALA A 128 -2.66 -7.85 -1.92
C ALA A 128 -1.13 -7.76 -1.79
N LEU A 129 -0.40 -8.05 -2.87
CA LEU A 129 1.07 -7.90 -2.91
C LEU A 129 1.50 -6.44 -2.68
N LEU A 130 0.82 -5.48 -3.33
CA LEU A 130 1.06 -4.05 -3.15
C LEU A 130 0.75 -3.61 -1.72
N THR A 131 -0.30 -4.17 -1.10
CA THR A 131 -0.65 -3.94 0.31
C THR A 131 0.44 -4.41 1.25
N LEU A 132 0.88 -5.67 1.13
CA LEU A 132 1.94 -6.23 1.97
C LEU A 132 3.24 -5.43 1.84
N SER A 133 3.63 -5.12 0.61
CA SER A 133 4.85 -4.37 0.32
C SER A 133 4.79 -2.94 0.85
N THR A 134 3.71 -2.22 0.53
CA THR A 134 3.52 -0.82 0.93
C THR A 134 3.44 -0.70 2.43
N ARG A 135 2.76 -1.65 3.11
CA ARG A 135 2.68 -1.67 4.58
C ARG A 135 4.05 -1.85 5.21
N ARG A 136 4.89 -2.75 4.69
CA ARG A 136 6.28 -2.92 5.15
C ARG A 136 7.07 -1.61 5.05
N LEU A 137 7.01 -0.93 3.89
CA LEU A 137 7.64 0.37 3.69
C LEU A 137 7.09 1.46 4.63
N CYS A 138 5.76 1.51 4.78
CA CYS A 138 5.09 2.52 5.59
C CYS A 138 5.32 2.28 7.08
N ASN A 139 5.50 1.05 7.54
CA ASN A 139 5.81 0.75 8.94
C ASN A 139 7.17 1.32 9.33
N VAL A 140 8.22 1.16 8.51
CA VAL A 140 9.55 1.76 8.74
C VAL A 140 9.47 3.27 8.90
N LEU A 141 8.55 3.92 8.16
CA LEU A 141 8.37 5.36 8.24
C LEU A 141 7.46 5.76 9.41
N ALA A 142 6.32 5.12 9.60
CA ALA A 142 5.28 5.55 10.53
C ALA A 142 5.58 5.15 11.98
N ASP A 143 6.10 3.95 12.19
CA ASP A 143 6.33 3.34 13.50
C ASP A 143 7.82 3.46 13.88
N GLU A 144 8.09 3.96 15.08
CA GLU A 144 9.45 4.15 15.60
C GLU A 144 9.99 2.86 16.26
N THR A 145 9.09 1.94 16.62
CA THR A 145 9.45 0.65 17.22
C THR A 145 9.68 -0.43 16.17
N PHE A 146 9.12 -0.27 14.97
CA PHE A 146 9.33 -1.18 13.87
C PHE A 146 10.68 -0.93 13.21
N SER A 147 11.61 -1.87 13.38
CA SER A 147 12.89 -1.87 12.68
C SER A 147 12.91 -2.99 11.65
N ASP A 148 13.17 -2.63 10.39
CA ASP A 148 13.36 -3.58 9.31
C ASP A 148 14.86 -3.72 9.04
N PRO A 149 15.43 -4.94 9.05
CA PRO A 149 16.86 -5.13 8.83
C PRO A 149 17.30 -4.69 7.42
N ASP A 150 16.38 -4.68 6.45
CA ASP A 150 16.71 -4.38 5.06
C ASP A 150 16.41 -2.91 4.68
N LEU A 151 15.71 -2.13 5.51
CA LEU A 151 15.22 -0.81 5.12
C LEU A 151 15.51 0.24 6.18
N THR A 152 16.03 1.39 5.76
CA THR A 152 16.31 2.52 6.65
C THR A 152 15.44 3.73 6.33
N VAL A 153 15.15 4.54 7.34
CA VAL A 153 14.36 5.78 7.17
C VAL A 153 15.09 6.79 6.29
N GLU A 154 16.42 6.83 6.41
CA GLU A 154 17.31 7.70 5.64
C GLU A 154 17.21 7.43 4.14
N GLN A 155 17.12 6.15 3.73
CA GLN A 155 16.95 5.75 2.34
C GLN A 155 15.70 6.38 1.72
N PHE A 156 14.59 6.42 2.45
CA PHE A 156 13.36 7.03 1.96
C PHE A 156 13.38 8.56 2.00
N ARG A 157 14.12 9.15 2.94
CA ARG A 157 14.29 10.61 3.05
C ARG A 157 15.18 11.18 1.94
N SER A 158 16.17 10.44 1.47
CA SER A 158 17.04 10.86 0.37
C SER A 158 16.38 10.75 -1.01
N LEU A 159 15.24 10.07 -1.12
CA LEU A 159 14.54 9.87 -2.39
C LEU A 159 14.22 11.19 -3.12
N PRO A 160 14.35 11.23 -4.46
CA PRO A 160 13.84 12.32 -5.28
C PRO A 160 12.34 12.57 -5.05
N ARG A 161 11.91 13.81 -5.28
CA ARG A 161 10.52 14.25 -5.07
C ARG A 161 9.48 13.37 -5.77
N LEU A 162 9.77 12.89 -6.99
CA LEU A 162 8.87 12.04 -7.77
C LEU A 162 8.68 10.66 -7.11
N ARG A 163 9.76 10.03 -6.63
CA ARG A 163 9.69 8.75 -5.91
C ARG A 163 8.99 8.89 -4.56
N LYS A 164 9.20 10.01 -3.85
CA LYS A 164 8.45 10.35 -2.63
C LYS A 164 6.95 10.49 -2.89
N ARG A 165 6.56 11.13 -4.01
CA ARG A 165 5.16 11.20 -4.44
C ARG A 165 4.61 9.80 -4.70
N ASP A 166 5.33 8.97 -5.44
CA ASP A 166 4.89 7.61 -5.77
C ASP A 166 4.72 6.76 -4.51
N LEU A 167 5.64 6.85 -3.54
CA LEU A 167 5.50 6.20 -2.24
C LEU A 167 4.27 6.70 -1.48
N LEU A 168 4.01 8.01 -1.48
CA LEU A 168 2.82 8.58 -0.84
C LEU A 168 1.52 8.18 -1.54
N MET A 169 1.55 7.94 -2.85
CA MET A 169 0.41 7.42 -3.60
C MET A 169 0.15 5.94 -3.28
N LEU A 170 1.20 5.12 -3.25
CA LEU A 170 1.09 3.73 -2.79
C LEU A 170 0.53 3.69 -1.37
N ALA A 171 1.07 4.50 -0.46
CA ALA A 171 0.56 4.63 0.91
C ALA A 171 -0.91 5.07 0.93
N ALA A 172 -1.33 5.97 0.04
CA ALA A 172 -2.73 6.39 -0.03
C ALA A 172 -3.69 5.25 -0.43
N PHE A 173 -3.24 4.32 -1.27
CA PHE A 173 -4.07 3.26 -1.84
C PHE A 173 -4.01 1.94 -1.05
N TYR A 174 -2.86 1.65 -0.44
CA TYR A 174 -2.54 0.31 0.04
C TYR A 174 -2.01 0.27 1.49
N ASP A 175 -1.78 1.40 2.17
CA ASP A 175 -1.42 1.38 3.60
C ASP A 175 -2.66 1.18 4.47
N TYR A 176 -2.68 0.09 5.22
CA TYR A 176 -3.73 -0.23 6.18
C TYR A 176 -3.13 -0.58 7.54
N SER A 177 -3.67 0.04 8.58
CA SER A 177 -3.26 -0.13 9.98
C SER A 177 -4.53 -0.14 10.84
N SER A 178 -4.67 -1.14 11.71
CA SER A 178 -5.77 -1.24 12.68
C SER A 178 -5.69 -0.15 13.76
N ASP A 179 -4.47 0.20 14.16
CA ASP A 179 -4.25 0.95 15.41
C ASP A 179 -4.38 2.47 15.24
N GLN A 180 -4.29 2.95 13.99
CA GLN A 180 -4.30 4.38 13.70
C GLN A 180 -5.22 4.70 12.52
N SER A 181 -5.89 5.86 12.63
CA SER A 181 -6.64 6.40 11.50
C SER A 181 -5.73 6.61 10.29
N HIS A 182 -6.11 6.03 9.14
CA HIS A 182 -5.38 6.11 7.87
C HIS A 182 -4.95 7.54 7.51
N TRP A 183 -5.80 8.56 7.73
CA TRP A 183 -5.45 9.97 7.51
C TRP A 183 -4.27 10.44 8.36
N ARG A 184 -4.27 10.11 9.66
CA ARG A 184 -3.23 10.55 10.60
C ARG A 184 -1.90 9.89 10.26
N ARG A 185 -1.94 8.58 9.99
CA ARG A 185 -0.78 7.78 9.60
C ARG A 185 -0.17 8.30 8.29
N TRP A 186 -0.99 8.50 7.26
CA TRP A 186 -0.54 9.07 5.99
C TRP A 186 0.10 10.46 6.15
N LYS A 187 -0.49 11.34 6.99
CA LYS A 187 0.08 12.67 7.28
C LYS A 187 1.43 12.58 8.00
N ALA A 188 1.60 11.62 8.91
CA ALA A 188 2.86 11.38 9.59
C ALA A 188 3.95 10.91 8.62
N ILE A 189 3.63 9.95 7.74
CA ILE A 189 4.53 9.47 6.68
C ILE A 189 4.94 10.64 5.77
N ARG A 190 3.99 11.44 5.31
CA ARG A 190 4.25 12.64 4.50
C ARG A 190 5.20 13.61 5.17
N LYS A 191 5.01 13.88 6.47
CA LYS A 191 5.88 14.77 7.25
C LYS A 191 7.29 14.21 7.33
N LYS A 192 7.45 12.92 7.62
CA LYS A 192 8.76 12.24 7.72
C LYS A 192 9.50 12.17 6.38
N LEU A 193 8.79 12.09 5.25
CA LEU A 193 9.37 12.14 3.90
C LEU A 193 9.75 13.57 3.45
N GLY A 194 9.26 14.61 4.15
CA GLY A 194 9.49 16.00 3.78
C GLY A 194 8.78 16.44 2.50
N PHE A 195 7.64 15.82 2.14
CA PHE A 195 6.90 16.17 0.93
C PHE A 195 5.97 17.37 1.17
N PHE A 196 6.43 18.55 0.75
CA PHE A 196 5.69 19.82 0.84
C PHE A 196 5.24 20.31 -0.53
N SER A 197 3.97 20.73 -0.61
CA SER A 197 3.34 21.22 -1.85
C SER A 197 2.38 22.36 -1.52
N PRO A 198 2.89 23.59 -1.28
CA PRO A 198 2.05 24.72 -0.85
C PRO A 198 1.05 25.13 -1.92
N LEU A 199 1.41 24.97 -3.19
CA LEU A 199 0.56 25.27 -4.34
C LEU A 199 -0.71 24.41 -4.41
N VAL A 200 -0.88 23.38 -3.58
CA VAL A 200 -2.08 22.54 -3.61
C VAL A 200 -3.35 23.33 -3.29
N HIS A 201 -3.25 24.32 -2.41
CA HIS A 201 -4.39 25.11 -1.93
C HIS A 201 -4.66 26.40 -2.73
N TRP A 202 -3.92 26.65 -3.84
CA TRP A 202 -4.05 27.90 -4.60
C TRP A 202 -5.50 28.16 -5.08
N ARG A 203 -6.22 27.11 -5.48
CA ARG A 203 -7.63 27.22 -5.95
C ARG A 203 -8.57 27.67 -4.83
N ALA A 204 -8.31 27.24 -3.58
CA ALA A 204 -9.05 27.73 -2.42
C ALA A 204 -8.67 29.18 -2.10
N ALA A 205 -7.37 29.50 -2.18
CA ALA A 205 -6.88 30.86 -1.96
C ALA A 205 -7.49 31.87 -2.95
N VAL A 206 -7.67 31.49 -4.22
CA VAL A 206 -8.39 32.32 -5.21
C VAL A 206 -9.85 32.53 -4.81
N GLY A 207 -10.55 31.49 -4.37
CA GLY A 207 -11.93 31.62 -3.86
C GLY A 207 -12.03 32.59 -2.69
N PHE A 208 -11.12 32.47 -1.71
CA PHE A 208 -11.04 33.39 -0.58
C PHE A 208 -10.68 34.82 -1.00
N LEU A 209 -9.73 34.99 -1.91
CA LEU A 209 -9.31 36.30 -2.42
C LEU A 209 -10.45 37.00 -3.15
N VAL A 210 -11.16 36.29 -4.03
CA VAL A 210 -12.34 36.82 -4.73
C VAL A 210 -13.40 37.23 -3.71
N THR A 211 -13.69 36.37 -2.73
CA THR A 211 -14.67 36.65 -1.67
C THR A 211 -14.29 37.89 -0.84
N ALA A 212 -13.02 38.00 -0.47
CA ALA A 212 -12.51 39.13 0.32
C ALA A 212 -12.56 40.45 -0.47
N VAL A 213 -12.15 40.43 -1.75
CA VAL A 213 -12.18 41.61 -2.63
C VAL A 213 -13.61 42.05 -2.89
N THR A 214 -14.53 41.12 -3.20
CA THR A 214 -15.95 41.46 -3.41
C THR A 214 -16.58 42.05 -2.16
N LEU A 215 -16.28 41.48 -0.99
CA LEU A 215 -16.81 41.97 0.27
C LEU A 215 -16.21 43.33 0.66
N PHE A 216 -14.92 43.53 0.43
CA PHE A 216 -14.26 44.82 0.67
C PHE A 216 -14.84 45.95 -0.21
N LEU A 217 -15.05 45.69 -1.50
CA LEU A 217 -15.66 46.66 -2.42
C LEU A 217 -17.12 46.97 -2.03
N ALA A 218 -17.87 45.96 -1.60
CA ALA A 218 -19.23 46.15 -1.11
C ALA A 218 -19.25 47.00 0.19
N LEU A 219 -18.37 46.70 1.15
CA LEU A 219 -18.30 47.40 2.44
C LEU A 219 -17.75 48.83 2.33
N LYS A 220 -16.82 49.10 1.39
CA LYS A 220 -16.28 50.46 1.16
C LYS A 220 -17.36 51.47 0.77
N ASN A 221 -18.42 50.99 0.11
CA ASN A 221 -19.53 51.83 -0.36
C ASN A 221 -20.63 52.06 0.69
N ILE A 222 -20.54 51.42 1.86
CA ILE A 222 -21.53 51.52 2.93
C ILE A 222 -21.12 52.66 3.87
N ARG A 223 -21.86 53.78 3.87
CA ARG A 223 -21.68 54.90 4.81
C ARG A 223 -22.83 55.04 5.82
N GLN A 224 -24.00 54.47 5.54
CA GLN A 224 -25.17 54.45 6.44
C GLN A 224 -25.76 53.04 6.58
N LEU A 225 -26.46 52.76 7.69
CA LEU A 225 -27.12 51.46 7.96
C LEU A 225 -28.14 51.06 6.88
N THR A 226 -28.67 52.01 6.13
CA THR A 226 -29.60 51.80 5.00
C THR A 226 -28.92 51.23 3.73
N ASP A 227 -27.58 51.33 3.61
CA ASP A 227 -26.82 50.77 2.46
C ASP A 227 -26.56 49.26 2.57
N LEU A 228 -27.02 48.60 3.64
CA LEU A 228 -26.92 47.14 3.80
C LEU A 228 -27.70 46.37 2.72
N ALA A 229 -28.57 47.04 1.96
CA ALA A 229 -29.26 46.46 0.80
C ALA A 229 -28.30 45.96 -0.29
N VAL A 230 -27.10 46.55 -0.39
CA VAL A 230 -26.07 46.15 -1.38
C VAL A 230 -25.64 44.69 -1.18
N LEU A 231 -25.61 44.18 0.06
CA LEU A 231 -25.28 42.78 0.36
C LEU A 231 -26.35 41.78 -0.14
N LYS A 232 -27.56 42.26 -0.44
CA LYS A 232 -28.66 41.46 -0.99
C LYS A 232 -28.62 41.39 -2.52
N GLU A 233 -27.71 42.12 -3.16
CA GLU A 233 -27.59 42.11 -4.61
C GLU A 233 -27.08 40.75 -5.10
N TRP A 234 -27.84 40.14 -6.03
CA TRP A 234 -27.60 38.79 -6.54
C TRP A 234 -26.23 38.64 -7.24
N TRP A 235 -25.69 39.72 -7.82
CA TRP A 235 -24.42 39.69 -8.54
C TRP A 235 -23.21 39.47 -7.61
N LEU A 236 -23.26 39.91 -6.35
CA LEU A 236 -22.21 39.63 -5.37
C LEU A 236 -22.05 38.13 -5.14
N TRP A 237 -23.19 37.45 -4.94
CA TRP A 237 -23.23 35.99 -4.78
C TRP A 237 -22.79 35.27 -6.05
N LEU A 238 -23.07 35.83 -7.22
CA LEU A 238 -22.62 35.28 -8.50
C LEU A 238 -21.10 35.36 -8.66
N VAL A 239 -20.48 36.50 -8.35
CA VAL A 239 -19.00 36.65 -8.43
C VAL A 239 -18.30 35.74 -7.43
N ILE A 240 -18.81 35.66 -6.20
CA ILE A 240 -18.31 34.71 -5.19
C ILE A 240 -18.45 33.27 -5.70
N GLY A 241 -19.62 32.90 -6.24
CA GLY A 241 -19.88 31.58 -6.80
C GLY A 241 -18.89 31.21 -7.92
N ILE A 242 -18.62 32.14 -8.85
CA ILE A 242 -17.62 31.94 -9.92
C ILE A 242 -16.21 31.77 -9.32
N GLY A 243 -15.84 32.56 -8.32
CA GLY A 243 -14.54 32.46 -7.65
C GLY A 243 -14.30 31.08 -7.00
N TRP A 244 -15.34 30.44 -6.48
CA TRP A 244 -15.26 29.10 -5.88
C TRP A 244 -15.37 27.94 -6.88
N LEU A 245 -15.80 28.20 -8.12
CA LEU A 245 -16.02 27.17 -9.15
C LEU A 245 -14.78 26.27 -9.40
N PRO A 246 -13.53 26.79 -9.51
CA PRO A 246 -12.35 25.95 -9.73
C PRO A 246 -12.06 25.00 -8.56
N TRP A 247 -12.30 25.43 -7.32
CA TRP A 247 -12.16 24.60 -6.14
C TRP A 247 -13.25 23.54 -6.06
N LEU A 248 -14.50 23.91 -6.35
CA LEU A 248 -15.64 23.00 -6.31
C LEU A 248 -15.50 21.90 -7.38
N ARG A 249 -15.15 22.27 -8.62
CA ARG A 249 -14.87 21.32 -9.71
C ARG A 249 -13.78 20.32 -9.31
N ARG A 250 -12.68 20.80 -8.71
CA ARG A 250 -11.61 19.92 -8.22
C ARG A 250 -12.11 18.99 -7.12
N SER A 251 -12.81 19.52 -6.12
CA SER A 251 -13.31 18.75 -4.98
C SER A 251 -14.28 17.65 -5.40
N VAL A 252 -15.16 17.94 -6.35
CA VAL A 252 -16.09 16.97 -6.95
C VAL A 252 -15.32 15.91 -7.74
N SER A 253 -14.38 16.30 -8.60
CA SER A 253 -13.54 15.36 -9.35
C SER A 253 -12.77 14.40 -8.44
N LEU A 254 -12.18 14.92 -7.36
CA LEU A 254 -11.46 14.11 -6.37
C LEU A 254 -12.40 13.19 -5.58
N TRP A 255 -13.64 13.62 -5.32
CA TRP A 255 -14.64 12.77 -4.68
C TRP A 255 -15.04 11.59 -5.57
N TRP A 256 -15.27 11.84 -6.87
CA TRP A 256 -15.55 10.78 -7.85
C TRP A 256 -14.39 9.80 -7.98
N LEU A 257 -13.17 10.33 -8.11
CA LEU A 257 -11.95 9.52 -8.18
C LEU A 257 -11.74 8.69 -6.92
N ALA A 258 -11.88 9.30 -5.74
CA ALA A 258 -11.80 8.59 -4.46
C ALA A 258 -12.85 7.49 -4.37
N ARG A 259 -14.08 7.74 -4.84
CA ARG A 259 -15.15 6.74 -4.86
C ARG A 259 -14.85 5.59 -5.82
N GLN A 260 -14.26 5.87 -6.98
CA GLN A 260 -13.82 4.85 -7.93
C GLN A 260 -12.72 3.97 -7.33
N ILE A 261 -11.68 4.59 -6.78
CA ILE A 261 -10.55 3.89 -6.13
C ILE A 261 -11.05 3.03 -4.98
N VAL A 262 -11.83 3.62 -4.07
CA VAL A 262 -12.41 2.87 -2.95
C VAL A 262 -13.22 1.70 -3.48
N ARG A 263 -14.07 1.86 -4.50
CA ARG A 263 -14.87 0.75 -5.03
C ARG A 263 -14.01 -0.38 -5.64
N GLN A 264 -12.88 -0.03 -6.24
CA GLN A 264 -12.03 -0.93 -7.02
C GLN A 264 -11.00 -1.69 -6.19
N VAL A 265 -10.44 -1.08 -5.15
CA VAL A 265 -9.55 -1.78 -4.20
C VAL A 265 -10.42 -2.56 -3.22
N ARG A 266 -10.75 -3.80 -3.56
CA ARG A 266 -11.74 -4.63 -2.85
C ARG A 266 -11.22 -5.29 -1.57
N ILE A 267 -9.91 -5.36 -1.41
CA ILE A 267 -9.25 -6.16 -0.36
C ILE A 267 -8.91 -5.37 0.92
N LEU A 268 -9.19 -4.07 0.95
CA LEU A 268 -8.90 -3.18 2.07
C LEU A 268 -10.15 -2.41 2.47
N GLU A 269 -10.23 -1.83 3.66
CA GLU A 269 -11.33 -0.96 4.05
C GLU A 269 -10.90 0.51 4.01
N HIS A 270 -11.38 1.25 3.01
CA HIS A 270 -11.05 2.66 2.84
C HIS A 270 -12.30 3.53 2.82
N GLY A 271 -12.34 4.56 3.66
CA GLY A 271 -13.36 5.59 3.61
C GLY A 271 -13.15 6.55 2.43
N VAL A 272 -14.20 6.79 1.63
CA VAL A 272 -14.18 7.75 0.51
C VAL A 272 -13.77 9.17 0.97
N SER A 273 -14.23 9.59 2.15
CA SER A 273 -13.90 10.89 2.73
C SER A 273 -12.41 11.02 3.04
N THR A 274 -11.82 9.98 3.63
CA THR A 274 -10.38 9.90 3.93
C THR A 274 -9.55 9.88 2.66
N MET A 275 -9.91 9.03 1.70
CA MET A 275 -9.24 8.95 0.39
C MET A 275 -9.26 10.31 -0.32
N ARG A 276 -10.42 10.98 -0.37
CA ARG A 276 -10.53 12.33 -0.94
C ARG A 276 -9.63 13.34 -0.24
N ARG A 277 -9.57 13.31 1.10
CA ARG A 277 -8.68 14.20 1.88
C ARG A 277 -7.22 13.92 1.54
N ILE A 278 -6.81 12.67 1.44
CA ILE A 278 -5.44 12.30 1.04
C ILE A 278 -5.13 12.80 -0.37
N LEU A 279 -5.96 12.49 -1.36
CA LEU A 279 -5.77 12.93 -2.74
C LEU A 279 -5.75 14.45 -2.89
N ALA A 280 -6.52 15.18 -2.05
CA ALA A 280 -6.52 16.63 -2.06
C ALA A 280 -5.16 17.25 -1.67
N ASN A 281 -4.21 16.49 -1.13
CA ASN A 281 -2.88 16.97 -0.76
C ASN A 281 -1.83 16.88 -1.86
N PHE A 282 -2.16 16.31 -3.02
CA PHE A 282 -1.27 16.23 -4.17
C PHE A 282 -1.58 17.35 -5.18
N PRO A 283 -0.57 17.97 -5.83
CA PRO A 283 -0.81 18.91 -6.93
C PRO A 283 -1.59 18.25 -8.07
N ALA A 284 -2.47 18.99 -8.76
CA ALA A 284 -3.24 18.40 -9.88
C ALA A 284 -2.31 17.82 -10.95
N ARG A 285 -1.29 18.60 -11.35
CA ARG A 285 -0.30 18.19 -12.34
C ARG A 285 0.47 16.93 -11.95
N GLU A 286 0.63 16.68 -10.65
CA GLU A 286 1.35 15.49 -10.16
C GLU A 286 0.43 14.27 -10.06
N LEU A 287 -0.90 14.46 -10.00
CA LEU A 287 -1.91 13.39 -10.03
C LEU A 287 -2.35 13.05 -11.46
N ASP A 288 -2.39 14.04 -12.34
CA ASP A 288 -2.82 13.86 -13.72
C ASP A 288 -1.87 12.88 -14.43
N GLY A 289 -2.45 11.87 -15.09
CA GLY A 289 -1.71 10.83 -15.79
C GLY A 289 -1.01 9.80 -14.89
N GLN A 290 -1.25 9.82 -13.58
CA GLN A 290 -0.72 8.76 -12.71
C GLN A 290 -1.60 7.50 -12.74
N PRO A 291 -1.00 6.30 -12.63
CA PRO A 291 -1.76 5.08 -12.49
C PRO A 291 -2.51 5.10 -11.16
N MET A 292 -3.79 4.73 -11.23
CA MET A 292 -4.64 4.64 -10.05
C MET A 292 -5.55 3.43 -10.21
N PRO A 293 -5.80 2.66 -9.14
CA PRO A 293 -6.68 1.50 -9.19
C PRO A 293 -8.14 1.96 -9.23
N SER A 294 -8.55 2.57 -10.34
CA SER A 294 -9.84 3.25 -10.52
C SER A 294 -10.75 2.55 -11.53
N ARG A 295 -10.20 1.57 -12.27
CA ARG A 295 -10.89 0.80 -13.31
C ARG A 295 -10.62 -0.69 -13.12
N ASP A 296 -11.47 -1.51 -13.70
CA ASP A 296 -11.33 -2.98 -13.76
C ASP A 296 -10.25 -3.39 -14.79
N ARG A 297 -9.02 -2.88 -14.63
CA ARG A 297 -7.86 -3.21 -15.48
C ARG A 297 -6.62 -3.49 -14.63
N SER A 298 -5.74 -4.34 -15.15
CA SER A 298 -4.48 -4.71 -14.52
C SER A 298 -3.35 -3.72 -14.81
N ASP A 299 -3.40 -2.98 -15.92
CA ASP A 299 -2.30 -2.12 -16.38
C ASP A 299 -1.87 -1.08 -15.33
N ASP A 300 -2.85 -0.40 -14.70
CA ASP A 300 -2.56 0.58 -13.65
C ASP A 300 -1.82 -0.06 -12.46
N ARG A 301 -2.15 -1.32 -12.12
CA ARG A 301 -1.53 -2.04 -11.00
C ARG A 301 -0.14 -2.55 -11.34
N TYR A 302 0.11 -2.94 -12.60
CA TYR A 302 1.46 -3.23 -13.07
C TYR A 302 2.34 -1.99 -13.02
N GLU A 303 1.80 -0.82 -13.38
CA GLU A 303 2.54 0.43 -13.27
C GLU A 303 2.80 0.81 -11.81
N LEU A 304 1.84 0.58 -10.89
CA LEU A 304 2.04 0.77 -9.45
C LEU A 304 3.11 -0.19 -8.89
N LEU A 305 3.15 -1.43 -9.37
CA LEU A 305 4.20 -2.39 -9.01
C LEU A 305 5.57 -1.94 -9.55
N ALA A 306 5.64 -1.46 -10.79
CA ALA A 306 6.87 -0.90 -11.35
C ALA A 306 7.35 0.34 -10.58
N LYS A 307 6.42 1.17 -10.09
CA LYS A 307 6.75 2.29 -9.20
C LYS A 307 7.28 1.84 -7.85
N LEU A 308 6.69 0.80 -7.27
CA LEU A 308 7.21 0.18 -6.04
C LEU A 308 8.66 -0.30 -6.25
N GLN A 309 8.93 -0.99 -7.35
CA GLN A 309 10.29 -1.42 -7.71
C GLN A 309 11.26 -0.23 -7.82
N ARG A 310 10.87 0.85 -8.53
CA ARG A 310 11.69 2.07 -8.66
C ARG A 310 11.92 2.83 -7.35
N ILE A 311 11.11 2.62 -6.32
CA ILE A 311 11.31 3.19 -4.98
C ILE A 311 12.37 2.39 -4.22
N LEU A 312 12.45 1.09 -4.47
CA LEU A 312 13.39 0.18 -3.85
C LEU A 312 14.79 0.23 -4.49
N THR A 313 14.88 0.63 -5.76
CA THR A 313 16.12 0.84 -6.55
C THR A 313 16.59 2.30 -6.51
#